data_AF-A0A2S8PEH2-F1
#
_entry.id   AF-A0A2S8PEH2-F1
#
_cell.length_a   1.000
_cell.length_b   1.000
_cell.length_c   1.000
_cell.angle_alpha   90.00
_cell.angle_beta   90.00
_cell.angle_gamma   90.00
#
_symmetry.space_group_name_H-M   'P 1'
#
loop_
_entity.id
_entity.type
_entity.pdbx_description
1 polymer ?
#
loop_
_entity_poly.entity_id
_entity_poly.type
_entity_poly.pdbx_seq_one_letter_code
_entity_poly.pdbx_strand_id
1 'polypeptide(L)'
;MFYEDNENLSIMTYTLNSGIKGTVPLSNKQIQEWIECYRTDAKFITAIGKEFFGLNPELVADFKVHNRFSNYAELIKPVVPSSEPDNTDQLSKAYEENRVYFKVDCKCGTTYTTFSQYYTTKWYCSKCKEIVFLDKKKGRVPTDKGDAWYMTNKYYVARD
;
A
#
# COMPACT_ATOMS: atom_id res chain seq x y z
N MET A 1 -12.44 25.00 -2.84
CA MET A 1 -11.02 25.05 -3.21
C MET A 1 -10.27 24.37 -2.08
N PHE A 2 -10.03 23.05 -2.19
CA PHE A 2 -9.37 22.28 -1.15
C PHE A 2 -7.92 22.10 -1.59
N TYR A 3 -7.02 22.67 -0.80
CA TYR A 3 -5.58 22.57 -1.01
C TYR A 3 -5.16 21.12 -0.72
N GLU A 4 -4.66 20.44 -1.75
CA GLU A 4 -3.83 19.24 -1.58
C GLU A 4 -2.43 19.72 -1.17
N ASP A 5 -2.25 20.01 0.12
CA ASP A 5 -0.90 20.02 0.67
C ASP A 5 -0.42 18.57 0.67
N ASN A 6 0.63 18.31 -0.10
CA ASN A 6 1.34 17.05 -0.19
C ASN A 6 2.14 16.85 1.12
N GLU A 7 1.45 16.80 2.25
CA GLU A 7 2.04 16.58 3.56
C GLU A 7 2.48 15.12 3.66
N ASN A 8 3.75 14.90 3.99
CA ASN A 8 4.27 13.56 4.27
C ASN A 8 3.44 12.93 5.40
N LEU A 9 2.58 11.97 5.04
CA LEU A 9 1.81 11.18 5.99
C LEU A 9 2.73 10.23 6.75
N SER A 10 2.56 10.19 8.07
CA SER A 10 3.23 9.26 8.99
C SER A 10 2.18 8.33 9.60
N ILE A 11 2.56 7.08 9.84
CA ILE A 11 1.63 6.08 10.40
C ILE A 11 1.74 6.14 11.92
N MET A 12 0.62 6.43 12.59
CA MET A 12 0.50 6.29 14.03
C MET A 12 -0.13 4.95 14.37
N THR A 13 0.57 4.13 15.15
CA THR A 13 0.04 2.92 15.77
C THR A 13 -0.34 3.25 17.22
N TYR A 14 -1.53 2.89 17.66
CA TYR A 14 -1.96 3.04 19.05
C TYR A 14 -2.49 1.73 19.60
N THR A 15 -2.31 1.53 20.89
CA THR A 15 -2.83 0.39 21.66
C THR A 15 -3.78 0.92 22.71
N LEU A 16 -5.03 0.43 22.69
CA LEU A 16 -6.01 0.76 23.71
C LEU A 16 -5.76 -0.05 24.99
N ASN A 17 -6.30 0.39 26.13
CA ASN A 17 -6.24 -0.34 27.40
C ASN A 17 -6.87 -1.74 27.33
N SER A 18 -7.74 -2.00 26.34
CA SER A 18 -8.27 -3.33 26.02
C SER A 18 -7.28 -4.26 25.32
N GLY A 19 -6.09 -3.78 24.96
CA GLY A 19 -5.10 -4.48 24.14
C GLY A 19 -5.37 -4.42 22.63
N ILE A 20 -6.47 -3.79 22.20
CA ILE A 20 -6.79 -3.61 20.78
C ILE A 20 -5.79 -2.61 20.18
N LYS A 21 -5.16 -3.00 19.08
CA LYS A 21 -4.22 -2.16 18.33
C LYS A 21 -4.90 -1.59 17.09
N GLY A 22 -4.68 -0.31 16.84
CA GLY A 22 -5.13 0.38 15.65
C GLY A 22 -3.98 1.13 14.97
N THR A 23 -4.12 1.36 13.68
CA THR A 23 -3.17 2.16 12.90
C THR A 23 -3.92 3.22 12.13
N VAL A 24 -3.39 4.44 12.10
CA VAL A 24 -4.02 5.57 11.42
C VAL A 24 -2.97 6.42 10.71
N PRO A 25 -3.15 6.73 9.41
CA PRO A 25 -2.27 7.64 8.71
C PRO A 25 -2.63 9.08 9.09
N LEU A 26 -1.66 9.81 9.63
CA LEU A 26 -1.83 11.20 10.05
C LEU A 26 -0.77 12.07 9.39
N SER A 27 -1.14 13.30 9.07
CA SER A 27 -0.18 14.31 8.65
C SER A 27 0.69 14.77 9.83
N ASN A 28 1.83 15.39 9.56
CA ASN A 28 2.70 15.89 10.61
C ASN A 28 1.99 16.89 11.53
N LYS A 29 1.09 17.72 10.98
CA LYS A 29 0.28 18.66 11.76
C LYS A 29 -0.67 17.90 12.70
N GLN A 30 -1.39 16.92 12.17
CA GLN A 30 -2.32 16.10 12.94
C GLN A 30 -1.62 15.30 14.06
N ILE A 31 -0.36 14.93 13.86
CA ILE A 31 0.45 14.28 14.90
C ILE A 31 0.80 15.23 16.03
N GLN A 32 1.16 16.48 15.74
CA GLN A 32 1.39 17.48 16.79
C GLN A 32 0.12 17.76 17.58
N GLU A 33 -1.02 17.87 16.88
CA GLU A 33 -2.34 18.00 17.51
C GLU A 33 -2.65 16.79 18.42
N TRP A 34 -2.39 15.56 17.94
CA TRP A 34 -2.53 14.36 18.77
C TRP A 34 -1.66 14.40 20.02
N ILE A 35 -0.38 14.78 19.91
CA ILE A 35 0.55 14.86 21.04
C ILE A 35 0.08 15.90 22.07
N GLU A 36 -0.44 17.03 21.62
CA GLU A 36 -1.01 18.06 22.49
C GLU A 36 -2.27 17.54 23.21
N CYS A 37 -3.19 16.93 22.46
CA CYS A 37 -4.38 16.28 23.02
C CYS A 37 -4.01 15.21 24.06
N TYR A 38 -3.00 14.38 23.76
CA TYR A 38 -2.53 13.35 24.68
C TYR A 38 -1.91 13.93 25.96
N ARG A 39 -1.15 15.02 25.85
CA ARG A 39 -0.55 15.71 27.02
C ARG A 39 -1.61 16.38 27.91
N THR A 40 -2.66 16.92 27.30
CA THR A 40 -3.72 17.69 27.98
C THR A 40 -4.94 16.86 28.36
N ASP A 41 -4.91 15.55 28.06
CA ASP A 41 -6.02 14.61 28.22
C ASP A 41 -7.31 15.05 27.51
N ALA A 42 -7.15 15.76 26.39
CA ALA A 42 -8.24 16.23 25.56
C ALA A 42 -8.55 15.21 24.46
N LYS A 43 -9.84 15.01 24.17
CA LYS A 43 -10.28 14.12 23.08
C LYS A 43 -9.74 14.62 21.74
N PHE A 44 -9.04 13.76 21.03
CA PHE A 44 -8.54 14.06 19.70
C PHE A 44 -9.61 13.72 18.66
N ILE A 45 -9.94 14.66 17.79
CA ILE A 45 -10.86 14.48 16.66
C ILE A 45 -10.24 15.14 15.44
N THR A 46 -10.06 14.38 14.36
CA THR A 46 -9.48 14.89 13.12
C THR A 46 -10.16 14.30 11.89
N ALA A 47 -10.02 14.94 10.73
CA ALA A 47 -10.53 14.44 9.46
C ALA A 47 -9.41 13.75 8.67
N ILE A 48 -9.69 12.54 8.17
CA ILE A 48 -8.78 11.74 7.36
C ILE A 48 -9.47 11.45 6.04
N GLY A 49 -9.07 12.17 4.99
CA GLY A 49 -9.75 12.11 3.69
C GLY A 49 -11.22 12.55 3.81
N LYS A 50 -12.14 11.59 3.75
CA LYS A 50 -13.61 11.83 3.86
C LYS A 50 -14.20 11.34 5.18
N GLU A 51 -13.38 10.76 6.05
CA GLU A 51 -13.82 10.16 7.31
C GLU A 51 -13.35 10.99 8.50
N PHE A 52 -14.07 10.90 9.61
CA PHE A 52 -13.64 11.50 10.88
C PHE A 52 -13.06 10.41 11.78
N PHE A 53 -11.90 10.69 12.34
CA PHE A 53 -11.22 9.83 13.29
C PHE A 53 -11.22 10.50 14.66
N GLY A 54 -11.60 9.75 15.69
CA GLY A 54 -11.61 10.20 17.07
C GLY A 54 -10.87 9.23 17.97
N LEU A 55 -10.07 9.75 18.90
CA LEU A 55 -9.32 8.96 19.87
C LEU A 55 -9.33 9.63 21.23
N ASN A 56 -9.72 8.88 22.27
CA ASN A 56 -9.67 9.36 23.65
C ASN A 56 -8.30 9.00 24.28
N PRO A 57 -7.46 9.97 24.68
CA PRO A 57 -6.15 9.71 25.28
C PRO A 57 -6.19 8.81 26.52
N GLU A 58 -7.18 8.96 27.40
CA GLU A 58 -7.35 8.16 28.61
C GLU A 58 -7.41 6.64 28.34
N LEU A 59 -7.87 6.25 27.15
CA LEU A 59 -8.04 4.86 26.75
C LEU A 59 -6.84 4.30 25.99
N VAL A 60 -5.82 5.12 25.73
CA VAL A 60 -4.63 4.74 24.97
C VAL A 60 -3.49 4.40 25.92
N ALA A 61 -3.17 3.10 25.99
CA ALA A 61 -2.08 2.57 26.79
C ALA A 61 -0.71 2.94 26.22
N ASP A 62 -0.57 2.87 24.89
CA ASP A 62 0.64 3.28 24.19
C ASP A 62 0.33 3.79 22.78
N PHE A 63 1.20 4.64 22.24
CA PHE A 63 1.19 4.98 20.83
C PHE A 63 2.61 5.16 20.28
N LYS A 64 2.79 4.93 18.99
CA LYS A 64 4.04 5.07 18.25
C LYS A 64 3.78 5.74 16.92
N VAL A 65 4.55 6.78 16.62
CA VAL A 65 4.52 7.46 15.32
C VAL A 65 5.72 7.00 14.51
N HIS A 66 5.47 6.31 13.40
CA HIS A 66 6.50 5.90 12.46
C HIS A 66 6.81 7.08 11.53
N ASN A 67 7.89 7.80 11.81
CA ASN A 67 8.47 8.74 10.87
C ASN A 67 9.35 7.96 9.88
N ARG A 68 9.55 8.49 8.67
CA ARG A 68 10.49 7.93 7.67
C ARG A 68 11.94 7.85 8.18
N PHE A 69 12.26 8.54 9.28
CA PHE A 69 13.54 8.52 9.98
C PHE A 69 13.55 7.65 11.25
N SER A 70 12.41 7.04 11.61
CA SER A 70 12.30 6.17 12.78
C SER A 70 12.74 4.75 12.39
N ASN A 71 13.91 4.34 12.84
CA ASN A 71 14.49 2.98 12.70
C ASN A 71 13.62 1.83 13.31
N TYR A 72 12.36 2.07 13.61
CA TYR A 72 11.40 1.06 14.07
C TYR A 72 10.55 0.44 12.96
N ALA A 73 10.66 0.93 11.72
CA ALA A 73 10.08 0.24 10.55
C ALA A 73 10.73 -1.14 10.30
N GLU A 74 11.87 -1.44 10.94
CA GLU A 74 12.53 -2.75 10.88
C GLU A 74 12.09 -3.76 11.96
N LEU A 75 11.39 -3.31 13.02
CA LEU A 75 11.14 -4.13 14.22
C LEU A 75 9.75 -4.80 14.28
N ILE A 76 8.92 -4.70 13.23
CA ILE A 76 7.78 -5.61 13.03
C ILE A 76 8.18 -6.68 12.01
N LYS A 77 9.20 -7.46 12.36
CA LYS A 77 9.45 -8.77 11.76
C LYS A 77 9.46 -9.80 12.88
N PRO A 78 8.82 -10.96 12.71
CA PRO A 78 8.77 -11.99 13.74
C PRO A 78 10.20 -12.41 14.12
N VAL A 79 10.42 -12.56 15.43
CA VAL A 79 11.71 -12.89 16.05
C VAL A 79 12.30 -14.17 15.45
N VAL A 80 13.47 -14.08 14.84
CA VAL A 80 14.36 -15.22 14.57
C VAL A 80 15.79 -14.78 14.95
N PRO A 81 16.63 -15.60 15.62
CA PRO A 81 17.82 -15.12 16.32
C PRO A 81 18.94 -14.65 15.39
N SER A 82 19.62 -13.61 15.86
CA SER A 82 20.78 -12.88 15.35
C SER A 82 21.95 -13.71 14.78
N SER A 83 22.50 -13.30 13.63
CA SER A 83 23.95 -13.02 13.41
C SER A 83 24.28 -12.60 11.96
N GLU A 84 24.83 -11.37 11.82
CA GLU A 84 25.76 -10.86 10.78
C GLU A 84 25.32 -10.75 9.30
N PRO A 85 26.09 -10.09 8.40
CA PRO A 85 25.88 -8.70 8.01
C PRO A 85 25.47 -8.54 6.54
N ASP A 86 24.94 -7.35 6.22
CA ASP A 86 24.86 -6.75 4.88
C ASP A 86 24.04 -7.53 3.82
N ASN A 87 22.71 -7.41 3.91
CA ASN A 87 21.77 -8.15 3.06
C ASN A 87 20.72 -7.26 2.36
N THR A 88 20.91 -5.94 2.35
CA THR A 88 20.01 -4.98 1.69
C THR A 88 20.02 -5.14 0.17
N ASP A 89 21.14 -5.61 -0.40
CA ASP A 89 21.33 -5.74 -1.85
C ASP A 89 20.80 -7.08 -2.43
N GLN A 90 20.53 -8.09 -1.59
CA GLN A 90 19.86 -9.33 -2.02
C GLN A 90 18.33 -9.21 -1.96
N LEU A 91 17.78 -8.42 -1.03
CA LEU A 91 16.34 -8.25 -0.89
C LEU A 91 15.75 -7.42 -2.02
N SER A 92 16.42 -6.35 -2.47
CA SER A 92 16.04 -5.57 -3.66
C SER A 92 15.93 -6.46 -4.91
N LYS A 93 16.88 -7.39 -5.08
CA LYS A 93 16.86 -8.40 -6.14
C LYS A 93 15.71 -9.41 -5.98
N ALA A 94 15.43 -9.89 -4.76
CA ALA A 94 14.30 -10.79 -4.50
C ALA A 94 12.91 -10.15 -4.76
N TYR A 95 12.77 -8.83 -4.58
CA TYR A 95 11.56 -8.07 -4.96
C TYR A 95 11.44 -7.81 -6.47
N GLU A 96 12.56 -7.82 -7.21
CA GLU A 96 12.55 -7.80 -8.68
C GLU A 96 12.26 -9.18 -9.28
N GLU A 97 12.73 -10.25 -8.64
CA GLU A 97 12.55 -11.64 -9.08
C GLU A 97 11.10 -12.12 -9.12
N ASN A 98 10.18 -11.50 -8.36
CA ASN A 98 8.77 -11.89 -8.29
C ASN A 98 7.80 -10.98 -9.07
N ARG A 99 8.28 -10.27 -10.11
CA ARG A 99 7.39 -9.46 -10.96
C ARG A 99 6.74 -10.30 -12.04
N VAL A 100 5.43 -10.46 -11.97
CA VAL A 100 4.62 -11.00 -13.04
C VAL A 100 4.22 -9.86 -13.97
N TYR A 101 4.68 -9.91 -15.22
CA TYR A 101 4.37 -8.91 -16.24
C TYR A 101 3.05 -9.22 -16.94
N PHE A 102 2.30 -8.17 -17.27
CA PHE A 102 1.03 -8.22 -17.98
C PHE A 102 1.01 -7.22 -19.14
N LYS A 103 0.61 -7.67 -20.31
CA LYS A 103 0.30 -6.81 -21.46
C LYS A 103 -1.20 -6.57 -21.50
N VAL A 104 -1.60 -5.36 -21.15
CA VAL A 104 -3.01 -4.95 -21.16
C VAL A 104 -3.35 -4.39 -22.54
N ASP A 105 -4.40 -4.91 -23.16
CA ASP A 105 -4.98 -4.41 -24.40
C ASP A 105 -6.49 -4.20 -24.26
N CYS A 106 -6.88 -2.95 -24.05
CA CYS A 106 -8.25 -2.58 -23.74
C CYS A 106 -9.05 -2.16 -24.99
N LYS A 107 -10.36 -2.42 -24.98
CA LYS A 107 -11.33 -1.97 -26.00
C LYS A 107 -11.36 -0.45 -26.20
N CYS A 108 -10.89 0.34 -25.23
CA CYS A 108 -10.74 1.79 -25.36
C CYS A 108 -9.55 2.22 -26.22
N GLY A 109 -8.82 1.28 -26.84
CA GLY A 109 -7.68 1.52 -27.71
C GLY A 109 -6.34 1.70 -26.98
N THR A 110 -6.29 1.47 -25.67
CA THR A 110 -5.04 1.59 -24.90
C THR A 110 -4.36 0.24 -24.76
N THR A 111 -3.08 0.21 -25.11
CA THR A 111 -2.21 -0.95 -24.92
C THR A 111 -0.97 -0.55 -24.13
N TYR A 112 -0.64 -1.28 -23.07
CA TYR A 112 0.54 -1.03 -22.24
C TYR A 112 1.01 -2.27 -21.49
N THR A 113 2.27 -2.28 -21.08
CA THR A 113 2.86 -3.31 -20.23
C THR A 113 2.85 -2.84 -18.77
N THR A 114 2.36 -3.67 -17.86
CA THR A 114 2.32 -3.43 -16.42
C THR A 114 2.83 -4.67 -15.67
N PHE A 115 2.98 -4.58 -14.35
CA PHE A 115 3.45 -5.70 -13.54
C PHE A 115 2.70 -5.77 -12.21
N SER A 116 2.67 -6.95 -11.62
CA SER A 116 2.17 -7.21 -10.28
C SER A 116 3.13 -8.16 -9.56
N GLN A 117 3.17 -8.09 -8.24
CA GLN A 117 3.89 -9.05 -7.41
C GLN A 117 3.21 -10.43 -7.37
N TYR A 118 1.93 -10.47 -7.74
CA TYR A 118 1.12 -11.68 -7.73
C TYR A 118 0.46 -11.89 -9.08
N TYR A 119 0.32 -13.15 -9.47
CA TYR A 119 -0.47 -13.51 -10.63
C TYR A 119 -1.93 -13.11 -10.44
N THR A 120 -2.51 -12.46 -11.44
CA THR A 120 -3.92 -12.04 -11.42
C THR A 120 -4.56 -12.32 -12.77
N THR A 121 -5.86 -12.67 -12.73
CA THR A 121 -6.67 -12.95 -13.92
C THR A 121 -7.50 -11.74 -14.37
N LYS A 122 -7.53 -10.68 -13.56
CA LYS A 122 -8.30 -9.45 -13.80
C LYS A 122 -7.42 -8.24 -13.60
N TRP A 123 -7.63 -7.22 -14.43
CA TRP A 123 -6.94 -5.94 -14.31
C TRP A 123 -7.86 -4.79 -14.72
N TYR A 124 -7.60 -3.60 -14.21
CA TYR A 124 -8.34 -2.40 -14.57
C TYR A 124 -7.55 -1.55 -15.55
N CYS A 125 -8.15 -1.22 -16.70
CA CYS A 125 -7.52 -0.35 -17.68
C CYS A 125 -7.20 1.03 -17.04
N SER A 126 -5.95 1.48 -17.16
CA SER A 126 -5.50 2.75 -16.59
C SER A 126 -6.31 3.95 -17.11
N LYS A 127 -6.72 3.91 -18.39
CA LYS A 127 -7.43 4.98 -19.10
C LYS A 127 -8.94 5.00 -18.84
N CYS A 128 -9.65 3.90 -19.13
CA CYS A 128 -11.12 3.86 -19.06
C CYS A 128 -11.69 3.13 -17.84
N LYS A 129 -10.84 2.57 -16.98
CA LYS A 129 -11.21 1.80 -15.78
C LYS A 129 -12.08 0.56 -16.04
N GLU A 130 -12.32 0.19 -17.29
CA GLU A 130 -12.95 -1.07 -17.64
C GLU A 130 -12.06 -2.26 -17.25
N ILE A 131 -12.69 -3.36 -16.84
CA ILE A 131 -12.00 -4.59 -16.49
C ILE A 131 -11.51 -5.28 -17.77
N VAL A 132 -10.25 -5.68 -17.78
CA VAL A 132 -9.65 -6.60 -18.74
C VAL A 132 -9.37 -7.93 -18.07
N PHE A 133 -9.46 -9.01 -18.85
CA PHE A 133 -9.31 -10.37 -18.35
C PHE A 133 -8.11 -11.03 -19.01
N LEU A 134 -7.45 -11.90 -18.25
CA LEU A 134 -6.35 -12.70 -18.75
C LEU A 134 -6.80 -13.67 -19.84
N ASP A 135 -6.18 -13.57 -21.02
CA ASP A 135 -6.38 -14.52 -22.11
C ASP A 135 -5.52 -15.76 -21.93
N LYS A 136 -6.09 -16.79 -21.29
CA LYS A 136 -5.45 -18.09 -21.11
C LYS A 136 -5.11 -18.78 -22.43
N LYS A 137 -5.86 -18.52 -23.52
CA LYS A 137 -5.58 -19.13 -24.84
C LYS A 137 -4.34 -18.53 -25.48
N LYS A 138 -4.14 -17.22 -25.30
CA LYS A 138 -2.98 -16.51 -25.85
C LYS A 138 -1.75 -16.62 -24.96
N GLY A 139 -1.93 -16.77 -23.66
CA GLY A 139 -0.85 -17.02 -22.71
C GLY A 139 0.10 -15.84 -22.56
N ARG A 140 1.41 -16.13 -22.54
CA ARG A 140 2.47 -15.11 -22.44
C ARG A 140 2.86 -14.62 -23.84
N VAL A 141 3.03 -13.32 -23.97
CA VAL A 141 3.44 -12.64 -25.20
C VAL A 141 4.72 -11.85 -24.96
N PRO A 142 5.63 -11.78 -25.95
CA PRO A 142 6.88 -11.03 -25.81
C PRO A 142 6.58 -9.52 -25.71
N THR A 143 7.27 -8.86 -24.79
CA THR A 143 7.22 -7.40 -24.59
C THR A 143 8.62 -6.82 -24.41
N ASP A 144 8.70 -5.49 -24.41
CA ASP A 144 9.88 -4.68 -24.09
C ASP A 144 10.49 -5.00 -22.71
N LYS A 145 9.72 -5.62 -21.81
CA LYS A 145 10.13 -5.99 -20.44
C LYS A 145 10.20 -7.50 -20.20
N GLY A 146 10.21 -8.30 -21.27
CA GLY A 146 10.18 -9.77 -21.22
C GLY A 146 8.80 -10.35 -21.51
N ASP A 147 8.63 -11.64 -21.26
CA ASP A 147 7.37 -12.33 -21.50
C ASP A 147 6.28 -11.89 -20.50
N ALA A 148 5.19 -11.34 -21.03
CA ALA A 148 4.09 -10.80 -20.25
C ALA A 148 2.78 -11.54 -20.55
N TRP A 149 1.98 -11.78 -19.53
CA TRP A 149 0.64 -12.37 -19.67
C TRP A 149 -0.32 -11.42 -20.41
N TYR A 150 -1.01 -11.90 -21.44
CA TYR A 150 -1.90 -11.04 -22.22
C TYR A 150 -3.27 -10.87 -21.58
N MET A 151 -3.73 -9.63 -21.44
CA MET A 151 -5.04 -9.30 -20.89
C MET A 151 -5.84 -8.45 -21.87
N THR A 152 -7.10 -8.79 -22.07
CA THR A 152 -7.98 -8.03 -22.96
C THR A 152 -9.45 -8.09 -22.54
N ASN A 153 -10.23 -7.14 -23.06
CA ASN A 153 -11.69 -7.13 -23.04
C ASN A 153 -12.28 -6.83 -24.42
N LYS A 154 -11.49 -6.97 -25.50
CA LYS A 154 -11.95 -6.77 -26.88
C LYS A 154 -12.84 -7.92 -27.39
N TYR A 155 -12.70 -9.09 -26.80
CA TYR A 155 -13.49 -10.29 -27.12
C TYR A 155 -13.74 -11.09 -25.84
N TYR A 156 -14.58 -12.13 -25.95
CA TYR A 156 -14.86 -13.01 -24.83
C TYR A 156 -13.63 -13.86 -24.48
N VAL A 157 -13.24 -13.82 -23.22
CA VAL A 157 -12.12 -14.58 -22.65
C VAL A 157 -12.67 -15.48 -21.55
N ALA A 158 -12.23 -16.74 -21.49
CA ALA A 158 -12.65 -17.69 -20.47
C ALA A 158 -12.25 -17.21 -19.07
N ARG A 159 -13.22 -17.18 -18.14
CA ARG A 159 -13.09 -16.57 -16.81
C ARG A 159 -13.09 -17.59 -15.66
N ASP A 160 -12.51 -18.78 -15.91
CA ASP A 160 -12.35 -19.81 -14.87
C ASP A 160 -11.42 -19.35 -13.75
#